data_AF-A0A935VL41-F1
#
_entry.id   AF-A0A935VL41-F1
#
_cell.length_a   1.000
_cell.length_b   1.000
_cell.length_c   1.000
_cell.angle_alpha   90.00
_cell.angle_beta   90.00
_cell.angle_gamma   90.00
#
_symmetry.space_group_name_H-M   'P 1'
#
loop_
_entity.id
_entity.type
_entity.pdbx_description
1 polymer ?
#
loop_
_entity_poly.entity_id
_entity_poly.type
_entity_poly.pdbx_seq_one_letter_code
_entity_poly.pdbx_strand_id
1 'polypeptide(L)'
;MCGPQEINHEQLYSYLRLNYCAGNESIFKNVHQLEPGHYIKIKNGKVIKESWFEERKAKNTEDLFELMNDAVSLRLNADVPVGSF
;
A
#
# COMPACT_ATOMS: atom_id res chain seq x y z
N MET A 1 11.24 -12.29 -22.07
CA MET A 1 10.13 -12.99 -21.39
C MET A 1 10.56 -13.20 -19.94
N CYS A 2 9.76 -12.74 -18.98
CA CYS A 2 10.03 -13.03 -17.57
C CYS A 2 9.78 -14.53 -17.36
N GLY A 3 10.80 -15.27 -16.94
CA GLY A 3 10.68 -16.71 -16.66
C GLY A 3 9.80 -16.99 -15.43
N PRO A 4 9.57 -18.27 -15.10
CA PRO A 4 8.86 -18.62 -13.87
C PRO A 4 9.57 -18.02 -12.66
N GLN A 5 8.83 -17.33 -11.79
CA GLN A 5 9.37 -16.74 -10.57
C GLN A 5 9.55 -17.83 -9.50
N GLU A 6 10.67 -17.76 -8.77
CA GLU A 6 10.93 -18.66 -7.65
C GLU A 6 10.07 -18.27 -6.43
N ILE A 7 9.50 -19.26 -5.73
CA ILE A 7 8.60 -19.02 -4.60
C ILE A 7 9.41 -18.69 -3.33
N ASN A 8 8.97 -17.67 -2.59
CA ASN A 8 9.40 -17.43 -1.23
C ASN A 8 8.47 -18.21 -0.26
N HIS A 9 8.94 -19.36 0.22
CA HIS A 9 8.14 -20.26 1.07
C HIS A 9 7.74 -19.64 2.42
N GLU A 10 8.55 -18.72 2.96
CA GLU A 10 8.23 -18.03 4.23
C GLU A 10 7.03 -17.08 4.04
N GLN A 11 7.00 -16.37 2.91
CA GLN A 11 5.91 -15.46 2.57
C GLN A 11 4.66 -16.21 2.13
N LEU A 12 4.81 -17.36 1.47
CA LEU A 12 3.69 -18.25 1.17
C LEU A 12 3.00 -18.72 2.46
N TYR A 13 3.78 -19.14 3.46
CA TYR A 13 3.24 -19.54 4.76
C TYR A 13 2.48 -18.37 5.43
N SER A 14 3.08 -17.18 5.42
CA SER A 14 2.44 -15.98 5.99
C SER A 14 1.13 -15.63 5.28
N TYR A 15 1.13 -15.68 3.95
CA TYR A 15 -0.05 -15.41 3.14
C TYR A 15 -1.19 -16.38 3.42
N LEU A 16 -0.91 -17.69 3.46
CA LEU A 16 -1.94 -18.70 3.73
C LEU A 16 -2.52 -18.61 5.15
N ARG A 17 -1.75 -18.07 6.10
CA ARG A 17 -2.19 -17.89 7.49
C ARG A 17 -2.93 -16.58 7.72
N LEU A 18 -2.50 -15.49 7.07
CA LEU A 18 -2.92 -14.13 7.39
C LEU A 18 -3.69 -13.44 6.25
N ASN A 19 -3.75 -14.06 5.07
CA ASN A 19 -4.23 -13.46 3.82
C ASN A 19 -3.42 -12.25 3.31
N TYR A 20 -2.20 -12.04 3.81
CA TYR A 20 -1.26 -11.03 3.28
C TYR A 20 0.21 -11.43 3.51
N CYS A 21 1.11 -10.89 2.69
CA CYS A 21 2.57 -10.96 2.90
C CYS A 21 3.00 -9.80 3.79
N ALA A 22 3.84 -10.06 4.79
CA ALA A 22 4.24 -9.03 5.75
C ALA A 22 5.37 -8.15 5.20
N GLY A 23 5.32 -6.86 5.53
CA GLY A 23 6.36 -5.90 5.14
C GLY A 23 6.33 -5.57 3.65
N ASN A 24 7.50 -5.55 3.03
CA ASN A 24 7.72 -5.24 1.62
C ASN A 24 7.94 -6.49 0.76
N GLU A 25 7.79 -7.69 1.33
CA GLU A 25 8.01 -8.94 0.62
C GLU A 25 6.76 -9.39 -0.15
N SER A 26 6.93 -10.27 -1.13
CA SER A 26 5.84 -10.94 -1.83
C SER A 26 5.99 -12.46 -1.77
N ILE A 27 5.02 -13.19 -2.34
CA ILE A 27 5.10 -14.66 -2.47
C ILE A 27 6.25 -15.12 -3.39
N PHE A 28 6.90 -14.22 -4.12
CA PHE A 28 8.00 -14.50 -5.04
C PHE A 28 9.32 -13.93 -4.54
N LYS A 29 10.42 -14.64 -4.80
CA LYS A 29 11.77 -14.15 -4.53
C LYS A 29 12.11 -13.00 -5.49
N ASN A 30 12.84 -12.00 -4.98
CA ASN A 30 13.28 -10.80 -5.71
C ASN A 30 12.13 -9.93 -6.26
N VAL A 31 10.91 -10.11 -5.74
CA VAL A 31 9.76 -9.26 -6.04
C VAL A 31 9.29 -8.66 -4.73
N HIS A 32 9.34 -7.33 -4.67
CA HIS A 32 9.07 -6.58 -3.46
C HIS A 32 7.99 -5.53 -3.72
N GLN A 33 7.13 -5.32 -2.73
CA GLN A 33 6.18 -4.22 -2.71
C GLN A 33 6.90 -2.92 -2.36
N LEU A 34 6.51 -1.83 -3.00
CA LEU A 34 6.99 -0.50 -2.64
C LEU A 34 6.42 -0.09 -1.28
N GLU A 35 7.28 0.44 -0.41
CA GLU A 35 6.87 0.92 0.91
C GLU A 35 5.82 2.05 0.79
N PRO A 36 4.84 2.11 1.70
CA PRO A 36 3.89 3.21 1.75
C PRO A 36 4.59 4.56 1.81
N GLY A 37 4.03 5.57 1.14
CA GLY A 37 4.60 6.92 1.13
C GLY A 37 5.91 7.06 0.36
N HIS A 38 6.35 6.02 -0.37
CA HIS A 38 7.53 6.06 -1.23
C HIS A 38 7.15 6.10 -2.72
N TYR A 39 8.09 6.56 -3.53
CA TYR A 39 8.06 6.47 -4.98
C TYR A 39 9.40 5.92 -5.50
N ILE A 40 9.38 5.36 -6.71
CA ILE A 40 10.59 4.89 -7.40
C ILE A 40 10.86 5.79 -8.60
N LYS A 41 12.12 6.21 -8.73
CA LYS A 41 12.65 6.90 -9.91
C LYS A 41 13.65 5.99 -10.62
N ILE A 42 13.38 5.68 -11.89
CA ILE A 42 14.28 4.88 -12.72
C ILE A 42 14.90 5.79 -13.78
N LYS A 43 16.22 5.95 -13.76
CA LYS A 43 16.95 6.77 -14.74
C LYS A 43 18.32 6.17 -15.04
N ASN A 44 18.64 5.99 -16.33
CA ASN A 44 19.93 5.45 -16.80
C ASN A 44 20.32 4.13 -16.11
N GLY A 45 19.36 3.20 -15.97
CA GLY A 45 19.57 1.91 -15.30
C GLY A 45 19.71 1.98 -13.77
N LYS A 46 19.62 3.17 -13.17
CA LYS A 46 19.60 3.34 -11.71
C LYS A 46 18.17 3.41 -11.21
N VAL A 47 17.91 2.68 -10.13
CA VAL A 47 16.67 2.70 -9.38
C VAL A 47 16.92 3.46 -8.08
N ILE A 48 16.15 4.52 -7.86
CA ILE A 48 16.22 5.34 -6.65
C ILE A 48 14.84 5.26 -5.99
N LYS A 49 14.80 4.91 -4.71
CA LYS A 49 13.58 4.88 -3.90
C LYS A 49 13.62 6.07 -2.94
N GLU A 50 12.59 6.90 -2.96
CA GLU A 50 12.50 8.11 -2.13
C GLU A 50 11.14 8.16 -1.43
N SER A 51 11.13 8.60 -0.16
CA SER A 51 9.88 8.91 0.53
C SER A 51 9.41 10.30 0.13
N TRP A 52 8.12 10.42 -0.19
CA TRP A 52 7.43 11.70 -0.34
C TRP A 52 6.55 12.04 0.87
N PHE A 53 6.40 11.08 1.79
CA PHE A 53 5.55 11.21 2.98
C PHE A 53 6.41 11.21 4.25
N GLU A 54 6.04 12.06 5.18
CA GLU A 54 6.59 12.09 6.53
C GLU A 54 5.43 11.99 7.52
N GLU A 55 5.55 11.07 8.47
CA GLU A 55 4.52 10.87 9.48
C GLU A 55 4.42 12.11 10.37
N ARG A 56 3.23 12.72 10.40
CA ARG A 56 2.93 13.84 11.29
C ARG A 56 2.23 13.29 12.51
N LYS A 57 2.66 13.72 13.70
CA LYS A 57 1.91 13.45 14.94
C LYS A 57 0.52 14.07 14.81
N ALA A 58 -0.51 13.23 14.88
CA ALA A 58 -1.88 13.70 14.91
C ALA A 58 -2.07 14.61 16.13
N LYS A 59 -2.65 15.79 15.91
CA LYS A 59 -3.19 16.61 16.99
C LYS A 59 -4.63 16.13 17.18
N ASN A 60 -4.97 15.62 18.36
CA ASN A 60 -6.35 15.22 18.72
C ASN A 60 -7.27 16.44 18.93
N THR A 61 -7.20 17.43 18.04
CA THR A 61 -7.90 18.70 18.14
C THR A 61 -9.13 18.77 17.23
N GLU A 62 -9.25 17.85 16.29
CA GLU A 62 -10.34 17.79 15.31
C GLU A 62 -11.47 16.88 15.80
N ASP A 63 -12.71 17.25 15.50
CA ASP A 63 -13.87 16.45 15.87
C ASP A 63 -13.93 15.18 15.01
N LEU A 64 -14.02 14.03 15.66
CA LEU A 64 -14.02 12.72 15.00
C LEU A 64 -15.22 12.55 14.06
N PHE A 65 -16.40 13.03 14.43
CA PHE A 65 -17.59 12.92 13.60
C PHE A 65 -17.49 13.82 12.37
N GLU A 66 -16.94 15.03 12.52
CA GLU A 66 -16.69 15.91 11.37
C GLU A 66 -15.71 15.27 10.38
N LEU A 67 -14.57 14.75 10.87
CA LEU A 67 -13.59 14.05 10.04
C LEU A 67 -14.17 12.83 9.35
N MET A 68 -14.98 12.04 10.06
CA MET A 68 -15.63 10.87 9.48
C MET A 68 -16.62 11.25 8.38
N ASN A 69 -17.45 12.27 8.62
CA ASN A 69 -18.42 12.76 7.64
C ASN A 69 -17.73 13.33 6.38
N ASP A 70 -16.63 14.07 6.54
CA ASP A 70 -15.84 14.59 5.42
C ASP A 70 -15.19 13.45 4.62
N ALA A 71 -14.57 12.48 5.32
CA ALA A 71 -13.94 11.32 4.69
C ALA A 71 -14.92 10.46 3.87
N VAL A 72 -16.16 10.31 4.35
CA VAL A 72 -17.25 9.64 3.61
C VAL A 72 -17.67 10.50 2.42
N SER A 73 -17.92 11.79 2.62
CA SER A 73 -18.37 12.72 1.56
C SER A 73 -17.42 12.77 0.38
N LEU A 74 -16.10 12.80 0.63
CA LEU A 74 -15.07 12.75 -0.42
C LEU A 74 -15.14 11.48 -1.28
N ARG A 75 -15.55 10.35 -0.68
CA ARG A 75 -15.64 9.04 -1.35
C ARG A 75 -16.99 8.79 -2.04
N LEU A 76 -17.97 9.68 -1.84
CA LEU A 76 -19.26 9.64 -2.55
C LEU A 76 -19.21 10.31 -3.93
N ASN A 77 -18.10 10.98 -4.28
CA ASN A 77 -17.92 11.55 -5.62
C ASN A 77 -17.65 10.45 -6.66
N ALA A 78 -18.72 9.89 -7.22
CA ALA A 78 -18.68 8.82 -8.21
C ALA A 78 -19.74 9.03 -9.30
N ASP A 79 -19.39 8.71 -10.56
CA ASP A 79 -20.32 8.77 -11.70
C ASP A 79 -21.30 7.59 -11.74
N VAL A 80 -21.23 6.68 -10.76
CA VAL A 80 -22.03 5.45 -10.66
C VAL A 80 -22.56 5.27 -9.24
N PRO A 81 -23.66 4.50 -9.05
CA PRO A 81 -24.18 4.21 -7.72
C PRO A 81 -23.11 3.58 -6.81
N VAL A 82 -23.00 4.10 -5.59
CA VAL A 82 -22.06 3.64 -4.57
C VAL A 82 -22.77 2.67 -3.62
N GLY A 83 -22.12 1.55 -3.29
CA GLY A 83 -22.59 0.56 -2.33
C GLY A 83 -21.81 0.58 -1.01
N SER A 84 -22.22 -0.24 -0.05
CA SER A 84 -21.54 -0.44 1.22
C SER A 84 -21.48 -1.94 1.54
N PHE A 85 -20.36 -2.39 2.14
CA PHE A 85 -20.08 -3.79 2.49
C PHE A 85 -20.34 -4.06 3.97
#